data_AF-A0AA36N5L1-F1
#
_entry.id   AF-A0AA36N5L1-F1
#
_cell.length_a   1.000
_cell.length_b   1.000
_cell.length_c   1.000
_cell.angle_alpha   90.00
_cell.angle_beta   90.00
_cell.angle_gamma   90.00
#
_symmetry.space_group_name_H-M   'P 1'
#
loop_
_entity.id
_entity.type
_entity.pdbx_description
1 polymer ?
#
loop_
_entity_poly.entity_id
_entity_poly.type
_entity_poly.pdbx_seq_one_letter_code
_entity_poly.pdbx_strand_id
1 'polypeptide(L)'
;MFQSPALLFNKTKRLAVKLSSSVGTGFAYWTEKSPLKKDIRMALRKYDPLVNRHVMFYETALAKARRGKHRRPLAWARWTGKGIEELVKKVARKHEKLGYF
;
A
#
# COMPACT_ATOMS: atom_id res chain seq x y z
N MET A 1 43.53 -16.93 -6.93
CA MET A 1 42.32 -17.33 -6.18
C MET A 1 41.17 -16.50 -6.69
N PHE A 2 40.32 -17.09 -7.52
CA PHE A 2 39.23 -16.38 -8.20
C PHE A 2 38.10 -16.12 -7.22
N GLN A 3 37.71 -14.85 -7.07
CA GLN A 3 36.48 -14.48 -6.38
C GLN A 3 35.33 -15.28 -6.99
N SER A 4 34.60 -16.02 -6.16
CA SER A 4 33.49 -16.84 -6.64
C SER A 4 32.36 -15.94 -7.20
N PRO A 5 31.82 -16.23 -8.39
CA PRO A 5 30.72 -15.44 -8.98
C PRO A 5 29.41 -15.54 -8.20
N ALA A 6 29.31 -16.52 -7.29
CA ALA A 6 28.17 -16.68 -6.38
C ALA A 6 28.01 -15.50 -5.41
N LEU A 7 29.11 -14.82 -5.05
CA LEU A 7 29.06 -13.62 -4.21
C LEU A 7 28.63 -12.35 -5.00
N LEU A 8 28.62 -12.39 -6.33
CA LEU A 8 28.28 -11.24 -7.17
C LEU A 8 26.77 -11.16 -7.51
N PHE A 9 26.02 -12.26 -7.40
CA PHE A 9 24.58 -12.29 -7.69
C PHE A 9 23.74 -12.57 -6.45
N ASN A 10 23.75 -11.63 -5.51
CA ASN A 10 22.77 -11.62 -4.44
C ASN A 10 21.39 -11.22 -5.00
N LYS A 11 20.49 -12.20 -5.16
CA LYS A 11 19.08 -12.01 -5.60
C LYS A 11 18.24 -11.37 -4.49
N THR A 12 18.69 -10.23 -3.97
CA THR A 12 17.95 -9.46 -2.98
C THR A 12 16.73 -8.84 -3.66
N LYS A 13 15.52 -9.13 -3.16
CA LYS A 13 14.27 -8.52 -3.66
C LYS A 13 14.37 -7.01 -3.52
N ARG A 14 14.44 -6.28 -4.65
CA ARG A 14 14.48 -4.82 -4.62
C ARG A 14 13.18 -4.24 -4.06
N LEU A 15 13.29 -3.09 -3.40
CA LEU A 15 12.13 -2.41 -2.83
C LEU A 15 11.54 -1.45 -3.86
N ALA A 16 10.30 -1.71 -4.29
CA ALA A 16 9.56 -0.77 -5.11
C ALA A 16 9.19 0.47 -4.29
N VAL A 17 9.49 1.65 -4.82
CA VAL A 17 9.23 2.95 -4.19
C VAL A 17 8.62 3.93 -5.18
N LYS A 18 7.86 4.88 -4.65
CA LYS A 18 7.22 5.96 -5.43
C LYS A 18 7.96 7.27 -5.20
N LEU A 19 8.37 7.93 -6.27
CA LEU A 19 9.02 9.24 -6.26
C LEU A 19 8.01 10.31 -6.70
N SER A 20 7.71 11.30 -5.86
CA SER A 20 6.80 12.41 -6.18
C SER A 20 7.54 13.69 -6.54
N SER A 21 7.00 14.46 -7.49
CA SER A 21 7.51 15.78 -7.86
C SER A 21 7.47 16.76 -6.69
N SER A 22 8.55 17.51 -6.48
CA SER A 22 8.64 18.57 -5.46
C SER A 22 7.76 19.78 -5.74
N VAL A 23 7.37 19.99 -7.00
CA VAL A 23 6.54 21.13 -7.42
C VAL A 23 5.05 20.90 -7.10
N GLY A 24 4.68 19.71 -6.62
CA GLY A 24 3.30 19.43 -6.19
C GLY A 24 2.31 19.19 -7.35
N THR A 25 2.80 18.91 -8.55
CA THR A 25 1.99 18.60 -9.74
C THR A 25 1.21 17.27 -9.64
N GLY A 26 1.51 16.45 -8.63
CA GLY A 26 0.95 15.11 -8.46
C GLY A 26 1.59 14.04 -9.36
N PHE A 27 2.48 14.42 -10.28
CA PHE A 27 3.20 13.49 -11.11
C PHE A 27 4.23 12.69 -10.30
N ALA A 28 4.34 11.39 -10.59
CA ALA A 28 5.17 10.48 -9.84
C ALA A 28 5.74 9.34 -10.69
N TYR A 29 6.93 8.89 -10.33
CA TYR A 29 7.60 7.74 -10.92
C TYR A 29 7.62 6.56 -9.95
N TRP A 30 7.63 5.36 -10.50
CA TRP A 30 7.96 4.13 -9.78
C TRP A 30 9.41 3.75 -10.05
N THR A 31 10.13 3.35 -9.01
CA THR A 31 11.50 2.85 -9.15
C THR A 31 11.79 1.80 -8.09
N GLU A 32 12.95 1.18 -8.20
CA GLU A 32 13.41 0.15 -7.29
C GLU A 32 14.65 0.63 -6.53
N LYS A 33 14.65 0.48 -5.21
CA LYS A 33 15.81 0.75 -4.36
C LYS A 33 16.40 -0.53 -3.79
N SER A 34 17.72 -0.49 -3.54
CA SER A 34 18.40 -1.56 -2.84
C SER A 34 17.83 -1.71 -1.41
N PRO A 35 17.53 -2.94 -0.94
CA PRO A 35 17.05 -3.16 0.43
C PRO A 35 17.99 -2.66 1.52
N LEU A 36 19.29 -2.58 1.24
CA LEU A 36 20.30 -2.05 2.15
C LEU A 36 20.14 -0.55 2.40
N LYS A 37 19.52 0.18 1.44
CA LYS A 37 19.26 1.62 1.53
C LYS A 37 17.80 1.91 1.93
N LYS A 38 17.13 0.98 2.61
CA LYS A 38 15.71 1.14 2.97
C LYS A 38 15.45 2.32 3.90
N ASP A 39 16.39 2.62 4.80
CA ASP A 39 16.24 3.63 5.86
C ASP A 39 16.47 5.05 5.33
N ILE A 40 17.16 5.19 4.20
CA ILE A 40 17.44 6.48 3.56
C ILE A 40 16.37 6.74 2.48
N ARG A 41 15.85 7.97 2.44
CA ARG A 41 14.93 8.41 1.38
C ARG A 41 15.69 8.85 0.15
N MET A 42 15.23 8.45 -1.03
CA MET A 42 15.84 8.88 -2.28
C MET A 42 15.37 10.28 -2.70
N ALA A 43 16.30 11.06 -3.23
CA ALA A 43 16.07 12.34 -3.87
C ALA A 43 16.76 12.32 -5.24
N LEU A 44 16.00 12.43 -6.32
CA LEU A 44 16.51 12.36 -7.69
C LEU A 44 16.01 13.55 -8.51
N ARG A 45 16.85 14.08 -9.39
CA ARG A 45 16.41 15.09 -10.36
C ARG A 45 15.87 14.38 -11.61
N LYS A 46 14.59 14.59 -11.92
CA LYS A 46 13.90 13.98 -13.09
C LYS A 46 13.03 15.01 -13.80
N TYR A 47 12.67 14.72 -15.04
CA TYR A 47 11.76 15.54 -15.81
C TYR A 47 10.33 15.44 -15.27
N ASP A 48 9.67 16.57 -15.10
CA ASP A 48 8.23 16.63 -14.84
C ASP A 48 7.54 17.14 -16.12
N PRO A 49 6.71 16.32 -16.81
CA PRO A 49 6.07 16.70 -18.06
C PRO A 49 4.99 17.77 -17.89
N LEU A 50 4.49 18.01 -16.67
CA LEU A 50 3.48 19.05 -16.42
C LEU A 50 4.14 20.42 -16.27
N VAL A 51 5.37 20.48 -15.74
CA VAL A 51 6.15 21.72 -15.59
C VAL A 51 7.07 21.95 -16.79
N ASN A 52 7.29 20.93 -17.62
CA ASN A 52 8.26 20.88 -18.71
C ASN A 52 9.70 21.19 -18.27
N ARG A 53 10.08 20.74 -17.06
CA ARG A 53 11.39 21.04 -16.46
C ARG A 53 11.90 19.87 -15.62
N HIS A 54 13.22 19.81 -15.44
CA HIS A 54 13.86 18.86 -14.54
C HIS A 54 13.85 19.37 -13.10
N VAL A 55 13.03 18.73 -12.27
CA VAL A 55 12.79 19.09 -10.87
C VAL A 55 13.27 17.98 -9.94
N MET A 56 13.37 18.31 -8.65
CA MET A 56 13.67 17.31 -7.63
C MET A 56 12.43 16.44 -7.38
N PHE A 57 12.64 15.13 -7.31
CA PHE A 57 11.65 14.15 -6.91
C PHE A 57 12.10 13.48 -5.61
N TYR A 58 11.17 13.35 -4.67
CA TYR A 58 11.43 12.76 -3.36
C TYR A 58 10.64 11.46 -3.17
N GLU A 59 11.23 10.52 -2.45
CA GLU A 59 10.55 9.28 -2.08
C GLU A 59 9.35 9.56 -1.16
N THR A 60 8.19 9.05 -1.55
CA THR A 60 6.95 9.10 -0.78
C THR A 60 6.67 7.77 -0.11
N ALA A 61 6.08 7.83 1.08
CA ALA A 61 5.62 6.65 1.77
C ALA A 61 4.51 5.99 0.95
N LEU A 62 4.64 4.69 0.64
CA LEU A 62 3.50 3.92 0.17
C LEU A 62 2.46 3.86 1.30
N ALA A 63 1.25 4.32 1.01
CA ALA A 63 0.13 4.06 1.88
C ALA A 63 0.00 2.54 2.05
N LYS A 64 0.09 2.05 3.29
CA LYS A 64 -0.21 0.65 3.57
C LYS A 64 -1.65 0.42 3.11
N ALA A 65 -1.85 -0.58 2.26
CA ALA A 65 -3.20 -1.00 1.90
C ALA A 65 -3.97 -1.23 3.21
N ARG A 66 -5.08 -0.51 3.40
CA ARG A 66 -5.99 -0.76 4.52
C ARG A 66 -6.53 -2.16 4.29
N ARG A 67 -5.92 -3.16 4.92
CA ARG A 67 -6.47 -4.51 4.94
C ARG A 67 -7.87 -4.38 5.51
N GLY A 68 -8.89 -4.67 4.69
CA GLY A 68 -10.26 -4.71 5.17
C GLY A 68 -10.32 -5.64 6.38
N LYS A 69 -11.18 -5.33 7.36
CA LYS A 69 -11.40 -6.26 8.47
C LYS A 69 -11.83 -7.60 7.86
N HIS A 70 -11.06 -8.66 8.09
CA HIS A 70 -11.45 -10.00 7.68
C HIS A 70 -12.78 -10.30 8.39
N ARG A 71 -13.90 -10.30 7.65
CA ARG A 71 -15.20 -10.64 8.23
C ARG A 71 -15.12 -12.11 8.63
N ARG A 72 -15.24 -12.42 9.92
CA ARG A 72 -15.41 -13.80 10.35
C ARG A 72 -16.66 -14.36 9.65
N PRO A 73 -16.63 -15.62 9.17
CA PRO A 73 -17.81 -16.20 8.52
C PRO A 73 -18.98 -16.21 9.50
N LEU A 74 -20.21 -16.04 8.99
CA LEU A 74 -21.44 -16.05 9.81
C LEU A 74 -21.55 -17.33 10.66
N ALA A 75 -21.05 -18.45 10.14
CA ALA A 75 -20.96 -19.72 10.87
C ALA A 75 -20.22 -19.60 12.21
N TRP A 76 -19.16 -18.81 12.28
CA TRP A 76 -18.39 -18.60 13.52
C TRP A 76 -19.18 -17.82 14.58
N ALA A 77 -19.94 -16.80 14.14
CA ALA A 77 -20.83 -16.04 15.03
C ALA A 77 -22.02 -16.89 15.51
N ARG A 78 -22.55 -17.76 14.63
CA ARG A 78 -23.61 -18.72 14.97
C ARG A 78 -23.16 -19.75 16.02
N TRP A 79 -21.91 -20.22 15.95
CA TRP A 79 -21.38 -21.21 16.88
C TRP A 79 -20.93 -20.62 18.23
N THR A 80 -20.30 -19.45 18.23
CA THR A 80 -19.77 -18.84 19.47
C THR A 80 -20.74 -17.89 20.17
N GLY A 81 -21.84 -17.52 19.52
CA GLY A 81 -22.79 -16.51 20.00
C GLY A 81 -22.27 -15.06 19.92
N LYS A 82 -20.99 -14.86 19.64
CA LYS A 82 -20.35 -13.53 19.65
C LYS A 82 -20.72 -12.74 18.38
N GLY A 83 -21.23 -11.52 18.56
CA GLY A 83 -21.56 -10.60 17.46
C GLY A 83 -22.95 -10.79 16.85
N ILE A 84 -23.82 -11.58 17.47
CA ILE A 84 -25.23 -11.75 17.06
C ILE A 84 -25.98 -10.42 17.11
N GLU A 85 -25.77 -9.61 18.16
CA GLU A 85 -26.47 -8.33 18.33
C GLU A 85 -26.17 -7.34 17.19
N GLU A 86 -24.92 -7.26 16.72
CA GLU A 86 -24.57 -6.46 15.54
C GLU A 86 -25.25 -6.98 14.27
N LEU A 87 -25.48 -8.30 14.19
CA LEU A 87 -26.17 -8.93 13.07
C LEU A 87 -27.66 -8.58 13.08
N VAL A 88 -28.30 -8.67 14.24
CA VAL A 88 -29.70 -8.29 14.46
C VAL A 88 -29.90 -6.82 14.12
N LYS A 89 -29.03 -5.92 14.62
CA LYS A 89 -29.06 -4.49 14.30
C LYS A 89 -28.89 -4.24 12.79
N LYS A 90 -28.05 -5.01 12.09
CA LYS A 90 -27.90 -4.91 10.63
C LYS A 90 -29.16 -5.37 9.89
N VAL A 91 -29.81 -6.43 10.34
CA VAL A 91 -31.05 -6.93 9.75
C VAL A 91 -32.18 -5.93 9.97
N ALA A 92 -32.38 -5.44 11.21
CA ALA A 92 -33.36 -4.41 11.53
C ALA A 92 -33.19 -3.16 10.64
N ARG A 93 -31.95 -2.64 10.55
CA ARG A 93 -31.64 -1.49 9.69
C ARG A 93 -31.89 -1.75 8.20
N LYS A 94 -31.70 -3.00 7.74
CA LYS A 94 -31.99 -3.40 6.36
C LYS A 94 -33.51 -3.45 6.11
N HIS A 95 -34.29 -3.94 7.08
CA HIS A 95 -35.76 -3.95 7.02
C HIS A 95 -36.35 -2.54 7.00
N GLU A 96 -35.86 -1.64 7.86
CA GLU A 96 -36.22 -0.21 7.85
C GLU A 96 -35.95 0.43 6.50
N LYS A 97 -34.77 0.17 5.93
CA LYS A 97 -34.39 0.74 4.63
C LYS A 97 -35.24 0.19 3.46
N LEU A 98 -35.65 -1.07 3.54
CA LEU A 98 -36.44 -1.73 2.49
C LEU A 98 -37.95 -1.51 2.67
N GLY A 99 -38.38 -0.87 3.77
CA GLY A 99 -39.78 -0.57 4.03
C GLY A 99 -40.63 -1.81 4.31
N TYR A 100 -40.02 -2.88 4.85
CA TYR A 100 -40.76 -4.03 5.35
C TYR A 100 -41.25 -3.73 6.78
N PHE A 101 -42.22 -2.83 6.89
CA PHE A 101 -43.00 -2.51 8.09
C PHE A 101 -44.48 -2.50 7.71
#